data_AF-J4U6R3-F1
#
_entry.id   AF-J4U6R3-F1
#
_cell.length_a   1.000
_cell.length_b   1.000
_cell.length_c   1.000
_cell.angle_alpha   90.00
_cell.angle_beta   90.00
_cell.angle_gamma   90.00
#
_symmetry.space_group_name_H-M   'P 1'
#
loop_
_entity.id
_entity.type
_entity.pdbx_description
1 polymer ?
#
loop_
_entity_poly.entity_id
_entity_poly.type
_entity_poly.pdbx_seq_one_letter_code
_entity_poly.pdbx_strand_id
1 'polypeptide(L)'
;MTSPAHTPFNAINDLAARWIATLPNKATVFSPVGVWPVLAILADAATDDVKADLEEALCFKETRERDLLDAALRTLEFLDKNELLDAAVAVWVSKKLGVKEEWLGRLPEASRGLLTKTPRDKAVLDQWARAHTRDIFTSCPAIIKKTDDMVLASAIALNMRWPKPFHLAEDGRLKNSTRGLDVIRTAEGITTVRIRGIKIQRSWGPSPYVDCFLVIGEPDAVAAEVLSRGHALVRKYGTLPTTYKEALEMSGPGLTRRVRENHRKADNEEPFITISTRGFKVEAEHDLLRNGVFGLERASSQASERSEHFPGITDSPLWVNGASQSALARFHSEGFSAAAITTFSGKGAARPRPGRALFLDINIDRPFGFLCIESESKVVAFAGWVTEEEFMDNEDDLKLNKRLKTEPDSEEDEETTDDE
;
A
#
# COMPACT_ATOMS: atom_id res chain seq x y z
N MET A 1 -15.23 -17.47 12.40
CA MET A 1 -14.05 -17.52 11.50
C MET A 1 -14.57 -17.59 10.08
N THR A 2 -14.76 -16.44 9.45
CA THR A 2 -15.05 -16.35 8.01
C THR A 2 -13.80 -16.84 7.27
N SER A 3 -13.95 -17.86 6.44
CA SER A 3 -12.83 -18.43 5.67
C SER A 3 -12.29 -17.36 4.69
N PRO A 4 -10.96 -17.18 4.56
CA PRO A 4 -10.36 -16.28 3.56
C PRO A 4 -10.69 -16.68 2.11
N ALA A 5 -11.34 -17.82 1.89
CA ALA A 5 -11.80 -18.33 0.60
C ALA A 5 -12.91 -17.50 -0.09
N HIS A 6 -13.40 -16.42 0.53
CA HIS A 6 -14.55 -15.63 0.05
C HIS A 6 -14.32 -14.11 -0.02
N THR A 7 -13.06 -13.66 0.07
CA THR A 7 -12.75 -12.22 -0.14
C THR A 7 -12.24 -12.06 -1.57
N PRO A 8 -12.59 -10.98 -2.29
CA PRO A 8 -12.33 -10.83 -3.73
C PRO A 8 -10.85 -10.49 -4.05
N PHE A 9 -9.88 -11.12 -3.37
CA PHE A 9 -8.46 -10.80 -3.48
C PHE A 9 -7.90 -10.94 -4.90
N ASN A 10 -8.38 -11.92 -5.68
CA ASN A 10 -8.00 -12.03 -7.09
C ASN A 10 -8.49 -10.81 -7.89
N ALA A 11 -9.77 -10.43 -7.72
CA ALA A 11 -10.35 -9.28 -8.40
C ALA A 11 -9.65 -7.96 -7.98
N ILE A 12 -9.28 -7.83 -6.71
CA ILE A 12 -8.46 -6.70 -6.21
C ILE A 12 -7.08 -6.67 -6.89
N ASN A 13 -6.43 -7.83 -7.03
CA ASN A 13 -5.14 -7.94 -7.72
C ASN A 13 -5.27 -7.67 -9.23
N ASP A 14 -6.39 -8.03 -9.85
CA ASP A 14 -6.68 -7.72 -11.26
C ASP A 14 -6.93 -6.21 -11.46
N LEU A 15 -7.64 -5.55 -10.53
CA LEU A 15 -7.74 -4.09 -10.48
C LEU A 15 -6.35 -3.46 -10.31
N ALA A 16 -5.49 -4.03 -9.45
CA ALA A 16 -4.11 -3.58 -9.29
C ALA A 16 -3.34 -3.62 -10.62
N ALA A 17 -3.44 -4.73 -11.37
CA ALA A 17 -2.79 -4.87 -12.66
C ALA A 17 -3.27 -3.82 -13.68
N ARG A 18 -4.58 -3.58 -13.74
CA ARG A 18 -5.16 -2.55 -14.61
C ARG A 18 -4.69 -1.14 -14.23
N TRP A 19 -4.64 -0.84 -12.94
CA TRP A 19 -4.14 0.45 -12.46
C TRP A 19 -2.65 0.63 -12.79
N ILE A 20 -1.82 -0.40 -12.54
CA ILE A 20 -0.40 -0.41 -12.89
C ILE A 20 -0.17 -0.06 -14.36
N ALA A 21 -0.98 -0.63 -15.26
CA ALA A 21 -0.84 -0.40 -16.70
C ALA A 21 -1.10 1.07 -17.12
N THR A 22 -1.75 1.87 -16.26
CA THR A 22 -2.04 3.30 -16.51
C THR A 22 -1.06 4.24 -15.83
N LEU A 23 -0.06 3.72 -15.11
CA LEU A 23 0.82 4.57 -14.31
C LEU A 23 1.67 5.49 -15.18
N PRO A 24 1.74 6.79 -14.84
CA PRO A 24 2.68 7.70 -15.46
C PRO A 24 4.11 7.38 -15.01
N ASN A 25 5.12 7.84 -15.78
CA ASN A 25 6.53 7.69 -15.42
C ASN A 25 6.98 8.77 -14.40
N LYS A 26 6.25 8.89 -13.29
CA LYS A 26 6.54 9.77 -12.16
C LYS A 26 6.29 9.02 -10.85
N ALA A 27 6.85 9.50 -9.75
CA ALA A 27 6.63 8.87 -8.47
C ALA A 27 5.15 8.83 -8.09
N THR A 28 4.75 7.71 -7.52
CA THR A 28 3.36 7.46 -7.16
C THR A 28 3.25 6.25 -6.23
N VAL A 29 2.22 6.23 -5.40
CA VAL A 29 1.84 5.11 -4.57
C VAL A 29 0.33 4.98 -4.58
N PHE A 30 -0.18 3.75 -4.55
CA PHE A 30 -1.61 3.50 -4.48
C PHE A 30 -1.91 2.16 -3.81
N SER A 31 -3.16 1.99 -3.41
CA SER A 31 -3.68 0.79 -2.76
C SER A 31 -4.97 0.32 -3.45
N PRO A 32 -4.94 -0.77 -4.24
CA PRO A 32 -6.14 -1.29 -4.87
C PRO A 32 -7.15 -1.80 -3.82
N VAL A 33 -6.67 -2.42 -2.73
CA VAL A 33 -7.52 -2.91 -1.64
C VAL A 33 -8.25 -1.78 -0.89
N GLY A 34 -7.67 -0.58 -0.84
CA GLY A 34 -8.32 0.59 -0.23
C GLY A 34 -9.41 1.24 -1.10
N VAL A 35 -9.43 0.98 -2.41
CA VAL A 35 -10.42 1.56 -3.36
C VAL A 35 -11.52 0.57 -3.72
N TRP A 36 -11.17 -0.70 -3.84
CA TRP A 36 -12.11 -1.75 -4.25
C TRP A 36 -13.44 -1.76 -3.46
N PRO A 37 -13.48 -1.70 -2.11
CA PRO A 37 -14.74 -1.80 -1.38
C PRO A 37 -15.67 -0.61 -1.60
N VAL A 38 -15.17 0.63 -1.79
CA VAL A 38 -16.04 1.79 -2.03
C VAL A 38 -16.69 1.74 -3.41
N LEU A 39 -15.97 1.25 -4.43
CA LEU A 39 -16.53 1.03 -5.75
C LEU A 39 -17.58 -0.09 -5.74
N ALA A 40 -17.35 -1.16 -4.98
CA ALA A 40 -18.30 -2.26 -4.84
C ALA A 40 -19.58 -1.87 -4.07
N ILE A 41 -19.46 -1.03 -3.02
CA ILE A 41 -20.62 -0.45 -2.32
C ILE A 41 -21.47 0.39 -3.27
N LEU A 42 -20.84 1.17 -4.15
CA LEU A 42 -21.56 1.96 -5.16
C LEU A 42 -22.26 1.05 -6.18
N ALA A 43 -21.59 0.01 -6.67
CA ALA A 43 -22.14 -0.90 -7.66
C ALA A 43 -23.40 -1.63 -7.16
N ASP A 44 -23.46 -1.98 -5.87
CA ASP A 44 -24.64 -2.60 -5.26
C ASP A 44 -25.89 -1.71 -5.31
N ALA A 45 -25.70 -0.39 -5.17
CA ALA A 45 -26.81 0.57 -5.09
C ALA A 45 -27.10 1.30 -6.42
N ALA A 46 -26.38 0.95 -7.47
CA ALA A 46 -26.43 1.59 -8.78
C ALA A 46 -27.53 1.03 -9.70
N THR A 47 -27.87 1.80 -10.72
CA THR A 47 -28.60 1.35 -11.92
C THR A 47 -27.80 0.28 -12.68
N ASP A 48 -28.47 -0.53 -13.50
CA ASP A 48 -27.84 -1.69 -14.17
C ASP A 48 -26.66 -1.30 -15.07
N ASP A 49 -26.70 -0.14 -15.74
CA ASP A 49 -25.62 0.33 -16.60
C ASP A 49 -24.42 0.83 -15.80
N VAL A 50 -24.65 1.63 -14.75
CA VAL A 50 -23.57 2.08 -13.85
C VAL A 50 -22.97 0.90 -13.08
N LYS A 51 -23.81 -0.04 -12.64
CA LYS A 51 -23.37 -1.29 -12.02
C LYS A 51 -22.50 -2.11 -12.96
N ALA A 52 -22.89 -2.24 -14.24
CA ALA A 52 -22.13 -3.01 -15.21
C ALA A 52 -20.73 -2.44 -15.48
N ASP A 53 -20.61 -1.11 -15.54
CA ASP A 53 -19.32 -0.40 -15.67
C ASP A 53 -18.44 -0.60 -14.43
N LEU A 54 -19.03 -0.50 -13.23
CA LEU A 54 -18.31 -0.71 -11.97
C LEU A 54 -17.89 -2.17 -11.76
N GLU A 55 -18.75 -3.15 -12.08
CA GLU A 55 -18.42 -4.58 -12.00
C GLU A 55 -17.27 -4.97 -12.94
N GLU A 56 -17.22 -4.34 -14.12
CA GLU A 56 -16.10 -4.49 -15.04
C GLU A 56 -14.83 -3.90 -14.43
N ALA A 57 -14.87 -2.67 -13.92
CA ALA A 57 -13.73 -2.02 -13.25
C ALA A 57 -13.21 -2.84 -12.06
N LEU A 58 -14.11 -3.38 -11.24
CA LEU A 58 -13.82 -4.21 -10.08
C LEU A 58 -13.25 -5.59 -10.43
N CYS A 59 -13.24 -5.98 -11.70
CA CYS A 59 -12.89 -7.33 -12.16
C CYS A 59 -13.71 -8.43 -11.46
N PHE A 60 -14.96 -8.12 -11.09
CA PHE A 60 -15.79 -9.01 -10.26
C PHE A 60 -16.60 -10.03 -11.08
N LYS A 61 -16.84 -9.75 -12.38
CA LYS A 61 -17.57 -10.65 -13.30
C LYS A 61 -16.93 -12.04 -13.46
N GLU A 62 -15.65 -12.18 -13.13
CA GLU A 62 -14.90 -13.43 -13.22
C GLU A 62 -14.95 -14.27 -11.92
N THR A 63 -15.65 -13.79 -10.87
CA THR A 63 -15.72 -14.46 -9.57
C THR A 63 -16.92 -15.42 -9.47
N ARG A 64 -16.82 -16.44 -8.59
CA ARG A 64 -17.95 -17.34 -8.26
C ARG A 64 -18.94 -16.72 -7.27
N GLU A 65 -18.60 -15.56 -6.72
CA GLU A 65 -19.40 -14.79 -5.78
C GLU A 65 -20.42 -13.95 -6.56
N ARG A 66 -21.64 -13.83 -6.03
CA ARG A 66 -22.71 -13.07 -6.71
C ARG A 66 -23.17 -11.84 -5.92
N ASP A 67 -22.62 -11.60 -4.74
CA ASP A 67 -22.99 -10.48 -3.88
C ASP A 67 -21.80 -9.52 -3.74
N LEU A 68 -21.86 -8.43 -4.49
CA LEU A 68 -20.85 -7.37 -4.47
C LEU A 68 -20.75 -6.68 -3.12
N LEU A 69 -21.89 -6.47 -2.43
CA LEU A 69 -21.85 -5.81 -1.14
C LEU A 69 -21.21 -6.71 -0.09
N ASP A 70 -21.57 -8.00 -0.04
CA ASP A 70 -20.92 -8.96 0.86
C ASP A 70 -19.39 -8.99 0.64
N ALA A 71 -18.94 -9.00 -0.63
CA ALA A 71 -17.53 -8.93 -0.98
C ALA A 71 -16.87 -7.61 -0.51
N ALA A 72 -17.57 -6.48 -0.63
CA ALA A 72 -17.10 -5.18 -0.13
C ALA A 72 -16.97 -5.17 1.40
N LEU A 73 -17.99 -5.67 2.11
CA LEU A 73 -18.01 -5.75 3.57
C LEU A 73 -16.90 -6.65 4.11
N ARG A 74 -16.63 -7.79 3.47
CA ARG A 74 -15.49 -8.65 3.81
C ARG A 74 -14.15 -7.98 3.59
N THR A 75 -14.04 -7.16 2.54
CA THR A 75 -12.81 -6.40 2.27
C THR A 75 -12.59 -5.33 3.34
N LEU A 76 -13.66 -4.65 3.78
CA LEU A 76 -13.59 -3.71 4.91
C LEU A 76 -13.24 -4.42 6.23
N GLU A 77 -13.84 -5.58 6.50
CA GLU A 77 -13.52 -6.41 7.67
C GLU A 77 -12.06 -6.88 7.65
N PHE A 78 -11.53 -7.23 6.47
CA PHE A 78 -10.11 -7.55 6.29
C PHE A 78 -9.21 -6.36 6.64
N LEU A 79 -9.53 -5.16 6.13
CA LEU A 79 -8.76 -3.95 6.42
C LEU A 79 -8.77 -3.61 7.91
N ASP A 80 -9.93 -3.66 8.57
CA ASP A 80 -10.10 -3.37 10.00
C ASP A 80 -9.30 -4.34 10.89
N LYS A 81 -9.31 -5.64 10.54
CA LYS A 81 -8.57 -6.66 11.28
C LYS A 81 -7.08 -6.72 10.94
N ASN A 82 -6.67 -6.11 9.83
CA ASN A 82 -5.28 -6.18 9.40
C ASN A 82 -4.42 -5.22 10.21
N GLU A 83 -3.70 -5.79 11.15
CA GLU A 83 -2.87 -5.05 12.09
C GLU A 83 -1.71 -4.24 11.47
N LEU A 84 -1.33 -4.54 10.22
CA LEU A 84 -0.28 -3.85 9.45
C LEU A 84 -0.82 -2.73 8.56
N LEU A 85 -2.12 -2.69 8.33
CA LEU A 85 -2.77 -1.69 7.49
C LEU A 85 -3.53 -0.71 8.37
N ASP A 86 -3.32 0.58 8.12
CA ASP A 86 -4.02 1.67 8.76
C ASP A 86 -4.93 2.31 7.69
N ALA A 87 -6.21 1.95 7.68
CA ALA A 87 -7.13 2.23 6.58
C ALA A 87 -8.39 3.00 7.04
N ALA A 88 -8.62 4.16 6.43
CA ALA A 88 -9.86 4.92 6.48
C ALA A 88 -10.53 4.87 5.11
N VAL A 89 -11.59 4.07 4.99
CA VAL A 89 -12.29 3.87 3.72
C VAL A 89 -13.79 4.07 3.94
N ALA A 90 -14.37 5.10 3.31
CA ALA A 90 -15.77 5.47 3.53
C ALA A 90 -16.47 6.11 2.32
N VAL A 91 -17.80 5.96 2.32
CA VAL A 91 -18.73 6.68 1.44
C VAL A 91 -19.43 7.78 2.24
N TRP A 92 -19.40 9.01 1.73
CA TRP A 92 -20.05 10.17 2.34
C TRP A 92 -21.19 10.66 1.47
N VAL A 93 -22.40 10.79 2.04
CA VAL A 93 -23.60 11.21 1.29
C VAL A 93 -24.27 12.40 1.97
N SER A 94 -24.77 13.34 1.19
CA SER A 94 -25.50 14.50 1.69
C SER A 94 -26.77 14.10 2.43
N LYS A 95 -26.91 14.55 3.68
CA LYS A 95 -28.11 14.30 4.49
C LYS A 95 -29.39 14.86 3.85
N LYS A 96 -29.26 15.88 3.00
CA LYS A 96 -30.40 16.54 2.34
C LYS A 96 -31.07 15.69 1.27
N LEU A 97 -30.43 14.60 0.84
CA LEU A 97 -30.95 13.70 -0.19
C LEU A 97 -31.97 12.68 0.33
N GLY A 98 -32.21 12.60 1.65
CA GLY A 98 -33.08 11.57 2.21
C GLY A 98 -32.53 10.17 1.94
N VAL A 99 -31.30 9.91 2.41
CA VAL A 99 -30.62 8.63 2.24
C VAL A 99 -31.45 7.50 2.86
N LYS A 100 -31.61 6.39 2.15
CA LYS A 100 -32.34 5.21 2.60
C LYS A 100 -31.63 4.58 3.80
N GLU A 101 -32.32 4.53 4.94
CA GLU A 101 -31.78 3.93 6.18
C GLU A 101 -31.45 2.45 6.02
N GLU A 102 -32.16 1.72 5.16
CA GLU A 102 -31.86 0.32 4.84
C GLU A 102 -30.48 0.18 4.21
N TRP A 103 -30.11 1.05 3.27
CA TRP A 103 -28.78 1.03 2.65
C TRP A 103 -27.70 1.45 3.65
N LEU A 104 -27.91 2.53 4.41
CA LEU A 104 -26.97 2.97 5.44
C LEU A 104 -26.74 1.92 6.52
N GLY A 105 -27.79 1.21 6.93
CA GLY A 105 -27.75 0.17 7.96
C GLY A 105 -26.98 -1.09 7.55
N ARG A 106 -26.76 -1.31 6.25
CA ARG A 106 -25.91 -2.41 5.74
C ARG A 106 -24.41 -2.11 5.81
N LEU A 107 -24.02 -0.84 5.98
CA LEU A 107 -22.62 -0.41 5.98
C LEU A 107 -22.05 -0.22 7.41
N PRO A 108 -20.79 -0.57 7.66
CA PRO A 108 -20.13 -0.30 8.94
C PRO A 108 -20.09 1.21 9.24
N GLU A 109 -20.24 1.58 10.50
CA GLU A 109 -20.23 3.01 10.91
C GLU A 109 -18.94 3.72 10.53
N ALA A 110 -17.80 3.03 10.60
CA ALA A 110 -16.49 3.54 10.21
C ALA A 110 -16.36 3.82 8.70
N SER A 111 -17.21 3.22 7.88
CA SER A 111 -17.15 3.26 6.41
C SER A 111 -18.31 4.00 5.76
N ARG A 112 -19.09 4.76 6.54
CA ARG A 112 -20.18 5.62 6.06
C ARG A 112 -20.17 6.96 6.77
N GLY A 113 -20.61 8.01 6.09
CA GLY A 113 -20.73 9.33 6.68
C GLY A 113 -21.80 10.19 6.02
N LEU A 114 -22.27 11.21 6.75
CA LEU A 114 -23.26 12.16 6.24
C LEU A 114 -22.65 13.56 6.11
N LEU A 115 -22.81 14.17 4.93
CA LEU A 115 -22.41 15.55 4.68
C LEU A 115 -23.53 16.52 5.08
N THR A 116 -23.16 17.54 5.85
CA THR A 116 -24.07 18.64 6.22
C THR A 116 -24.10 19.76 5.18
N LYS A 117 -23.16 19.74 4.23
CA LYS A 117 -22.84 20.79 3.25
C LYS A 117 -22.43 22.10 3.93
N THR A 118 -21.66 21.99 5.01
CA THR A 118 -21.10 23.13 5.75
C THR A 118 -19.58 23.04 5.82
N PRO A 119 -18.86 24.15 6.07
CA PRO A 119 -17.40 24.11 6.25
C PRO A 119 -16.94 23.14 7.36
N ARG A 120 -17.83 22.78 8.30
CA ARG A 120 -17.53 21.82 9.38
C ARG A 120 -17.32 20.40 8.87
N ASP A 121 -17.85 20.04 7.69
CA ASP A 121 -17.69 18.69 7.13
C ASP A 121 -16.21 18.35 6.96
N LYS A 122 -15.36 19.29 6.53
CA LYS A 122 -13.92 19.06 6.39
C LYS A 122 -13.26 18.62 7.70
N ALA A 123 -13.58 19.28 8.82
CA ALA A 123 -13.02 18.93 10.12
C ALA A 123 -13.48 17.54 10.58
N VAL A 124 -14.71 17.15 10.27
CA VAL A 124 -15.24 15.80 10.56
C VAL A 124 -14.51 14.75 9.74
N LEU A 125 -14.29 14.98 8.44
CA LEU A 125 -13.54 14.06 7.59
C LEU A 125 -12.07 13.96 8.03
N ASP A 126 -11.45 15.06 8.46
CA ASP A 126 -10.07 15.06 8.96
C ASP A 126 -9.93 14.27 10.26
N GLN A 127 -10.88 14.45 11.17
CA GLN A 127 -10.93 13.67 12.41
C GLN A 127 -11.14 12.18 12.12
N TRP A 128 -12.02 11.85 11.17
CA TRP A 128 -12.24 10.49 10.71
C TRP A 128 -10.95 9.87 10.14
N ALA A 129 -10.24 10.60 9.26
CA ALA A 129 -8.99 10.14 8.67
C ALA A 129 -7.93 9.88 9.76
N ARG A 130 -7.76 10.79 10.73
CA ARG A 130 -6.83 10.63 11.85
C ARG A 130 -7.13 9.39 12.68
N ALA A 131 -8.39 9.23 13.08
CA ALA A 131 -8.83 8.15 13.96
C ALA A 131 -8.57 6.76 13.34
N HIS A 132 -8.79 6.62 12.03
CA HIS A 132 -8.68 5.35 11.32
C HIS A 132 -7.30 5.12 10.70
N THR A 133 -6.41 6.12 10.72
CA THR A 133 -5.04 6.00 10.21
C THR A 133 -3.96 6.21 11.27
N ARG A 134 -4.34 6.23 12.55
CA ARG A 134 -3.43 6.46 13.70
C ARG A 134 -2.58 7.74 13.52
N ASP A 135 -3.23 8.82 13.12
CA ASP A 135 -2.63 10.13 12.84
C ASP A 135 -1.60 10.17 11.70
N ILE A 136 -1.48 9.10 10.90
CA ILE A 136 -0.64 9.12 9.69
C ILE A 136 -1.19 10.14 8.68
N PHE A 137 -2.51 10.15 8.48
CA PHE A 137 -3.18 11.17 7.68
C PHE A 137 -3.90 12.16 8.60
N THR A 138 -3.38 13.38 8.61
CA THR A 138 -3.90 14.49 9.43
C THR A 138 -5.03 15.28 8.74
N SER A 139 -5.20 15.05 7.44
CA SER A 139 -6.24 15.62 6.59
C SER A 139 -6.81 14.52 5.69
N CYS A 140 -8.13 14.49 5.52
CA CYS A 140 -8.79 13.68 4.52
C CYS A 140 -8.45 14.20 3.11
N PRO A 141 -8.16 13.32 2.15
CA PRO A 141 -7.77 13.72 0.80
C PRO A 141 -8.92 14.20 -0.08
N ALA A 142 -10.16 13.87 0.31
CA ALA A 142 -11.31 14.27 -0.48
C ALA A 142 -11.52 15.79 -0.39
N ILE A 143 -11.41 16.47 -1.53
CA ILE A 143 -11.76 17.87 -1.66
C ILE A 143 -13.29 17.97 -1.73
N ILE A 144 -13.92 18.34 -0.62
CA ILE A 144 -15.37 18.52 -0.55
C ILE A 144 -15.75 19.95 -0.95
N LYS A 145 -16.56 20.07 -2.00
CA LYS A 145 -17.22 21.31 -2.40
C LYS A 145 -18.64 21.34 -1.81
N LYS A 146 -19.19 22.55 -1.64
CA LYS A 146 -20.58 22.74 -1.15
C LYS A 146 -21.63 22.08 -2.06
N THR A 147 -21.28 21.84 -3.32
CA THR A 147 -22.13 21.18 -4.32
C THR A 147 -22.13 19.67 -4.19
N ASP A 148 -21.19 19.09 -3.45
CA ASP A 148 -20.97 17.64 -3.48
C ASP A 148 -22.03 16.93 -2.65
N ASP A 149 -22.73 16.03 -3.32
CA ASP A 149 -23.81 15.22 -2.78
C ASP A 149 -23.33 13.81 -2.43
N MET A 150 -22.27 13.34 -3.07
CA MET A 150 -21.59 12.10 -2.73
C MET A 150 -20.07 12.17 -2.94
N VAL A 151 -19.33 11.64 -1.96
CA VAL A 151 -17.87 11.60 -1.95
C VAL A 151 -17.36 10.22 -1.53
N LEU A 152 -16.43 9.66 -2.31
CA LEU A 152 -15.66 8.47 -1.95
C LEU A 152 -14.29 8.89 -1.41
N ALA A 153 -13.93 8.38 -0.23
CA ALA A 153 -12.64 8.66 0.39
C ALA A 153 -11.94 7.36 0.79
N SER A 154 -10.69 7.22 0.35
CA SER A 154 -9.78 6.16 0.75
C SER A 154 -8.47 6.79 1.22
N ALA A 155 -8.12 6.61 2.48
CA ALA A 155 -6.81 6.97 3.02
C ALA A 155 -6.22 5.72 3.67
N ILE A 156 -5.06 5.28 3.21
CA ILE A 156 -4.48 4.02 3.68
C ILE A 156 -2.96 4.11 3.79
N ALA A 157 -2.43 3.56 4.88
CA ALA A 157 -1.00 3.45 5.14
C ALA A 157 -0.62 2.01 5.50
N LEU A 158 0.61 1.63 5.17
CA LEU A 158 1.22 0.38 5.60
C LEU A 158 2.26 0.67 6.68
N ASN A 159 2.18 -0.08 7.77
CA ASN A 159 3.06 0.08 8.93
C ASN A 159 3.64 -1.29 9.35
N MET A 160 4.90 -1.54 8.99
CA MET A 160 5.61 -2.79 9.24
C MET A 160 7.10 -2.54 9.53
N ARG A 161 7.76 -3.47 10.21
CA ARG A 161 9.20 -3.41 10.49
C ARG A 161 9.98 -4.54 9.88
N TRP A 162 11.24 -4.29 9.59
CA TRP A 162 12.14 -5.33 9.10
C TRP A 162 12.57 -6.22 10.28
N PRO A 163 12.37 -7.55 10.21
CA PRO A 163 12.90 -8.47 11.22
C PRO A 163 14.42 -8.31 11.41
N LYS A 164 15.11 -8.03 10.29
CA LYS A 164 16.49 -7.58 10.27
C LYS A 164 16.54 -6.17 9.66
N PRO A 165 16.83 -5.13 10.45
CA PRO A 165 16.97 -3.76 9.95
C PRO A 165 18.02 -3.63 8.84
N PHE A 166 17.84 -2.64 7.98
CA PHE A 166 18.88 -2.18 7.07
C PHE A 166 19.92 -1.38 7.84
N HIS A 167 21.18 -1.55 7.46
CA HIS A 167 22.29 -0.72 7.94
C HIS A 167 22.45 0.48 7.00
N LEU A 168 22.47 1.69 7.55
CA LEU A 168 22.86 2.87 6.79
C LEU A 168 24.37 2.84 6.57
N ALA A 169 24.79 2.78 5.32
CA ALA A 169 26.20 2.86 4.93
C ALA A 169 26.65 4.31 4.77
N GLU A 170 27.96 4.54 4.78
CA GLU A 170 28.57 5.88 4.65
C GLU A 170 28.22 6.59 3.34
N ASP A 171 27.89 5.83 2.29
CA ASP A 171 27.41 6.34 0.99
C ASP A 171 25.92 6.77 1.01
N GLY A 172 25.29 6.73 2.18
CA GLY A 172 23.87 7.05 2.39
C GLY A 172 22.92 5.95 1.88
N ARG A 173 23.42 4.76 1.53
CA ARG A 173 22.58 3.64 1.08
C ARG A 173 22.17 2.77 2.25
N LEU A 174 20.94 2.28 2.21
CA LEU A 174 20.45 1.24 3.09
C LEU A 174 20.94 -0.12 2.56
N LYS A 175 21.64 -0.88 3.40
CA LYS A 175 22.15 -2.22 3.08
C LYS A 175 21.56 -3.29 3.99
N ASN A 176 21.03 -4.35 3.41
CA ASN A 176 20.58 -5.53 4.14
C ASN A 176 21.25 -6.78 3.57
N SER A 177 21.72 -7.67 4.43
CA SER A 177 22.29 -8.94 4.00
C SER A 177 21.47 -10.11 4.52
N THR A 178 21.13 -11.03 3.64
CA THR A 178 20.35 -12.22 3.97
C THR A 178 20.93 -13.44 3.25
N ARG A 179 20.29 -14.60 3.43
CA ARG A 179 20.62 -15.85 2.76
C ARG A 179 19.34 -16.53 2.27
N GLY A 180 19.46 -17.36 1.26
CA GLY A 180 18.36 -18.12 0.69
C GLY A 180 18.00 -17.69 -0.72
N LEU A 181 17.13 -18.45 -1.37
CA LEU A 181 16.80 -18.29 -2.80
C LEU A 181 15.36 -17.88 -3.06
N ASP A 182 14.58 -17.65 -2.00
CA ASP A 182 13.21 -17.10 -2.02
C ASP A 182 13.17 -15.57 -1.96
N VAL A 183 14.35 -14.93 -2.00
CA VAL A 183 14.53 -13.48 -1.87
C VAL A 183 14.67 -12.80 -3.22
N ILE A 184 15.26 -13.45 -4.23
CA ILE A 184 15.57 -12.83 -5.52
C ILE A 184 15.04 -13.66 -6.67
N ARG A 185 14.50 -12.96 -7.67
CA ARG A 185 14.15 -13.53 -8.97
C ARG A 185 14.44 -12.53 -10.07
N THR A 186 14.88 -13.04 -11.22
CA THR A 186 15.10 -12.27 -12.45
C THR A 186 14.28 -12.89 -13.57
N ALA A 187 13.58 -12.08 -14.34
CA ALA A 187 12.85 -12.52 -15.54
C ALA A 187 12.55 -11.30 -16.41
N GLU A 188 12.48 -11.48 -17.73
CA GLU A 188 11.89 -10.47 -18.64
C GLU A 188 12.44 -9.04 -18.47
N GLY A 189 13.75 -8.90 -18.27
CA GLY A 189 14.40 -7.59 -18.11
C GLY A 189 14.10 -6.88 -16.79
N ILE A 190 13.64 -7.62 -15.76
CA ILE A 190 13.46 -7.11 -14.40
C ILE A 190 14.15 -8.01 -13.36
N THR A 191 14.51 -7.41 -12.24
CA THR A 191 14.93 -8.09 -11.02
C THR A 191 13.97 -7.72 -9.90
N THR A 192 13.43 -8.73 -9.21
CA THR A 192 12.62 -8.55 -8.00
C THR A 192 13.38 -9.02 -6.77
N VAL A 193 13.32 -8.23 -5.71
CA VAL A 193 13.88 -8.57 -4.40
C VAL A 193 12.80 -8.49 -3.33
N ARG A 194 12.59 -9.58 -2.61
CA ARG A 194 11.60 -9.70 -1.53
C ARG A 194 12.21 -9.41 -0.17
N ILE A 195 11.58 -8.52 0.58
CA ILE A 195 11.91 -8.16 1.95
C ILE A 195 10.67 -8.39 2.81
N ARG A 196 10.75 -9.28 3.79
CA ARG A 196 9.65 -9.54 4.72
C ARG A 196 9.56 -8.41 5.74
N GLY A 197 8.39 -7.80 5.88
CA GLY A 197 8.06 -6.89 6.97
C GLY A 197 7.03 -7.50 7.93
N ILE A 198 7.22 -7.29 9.22
CA ILE A 198 6.38 -7.85 10.30
C ILE A 198 5.82 -6.73 11.18
N LYS A 199 4.76 -7.01 11.93
CA LYS A 199 4.40 -6.14 13.05
C LYS A 199 5.26 -6.49 14.26
N ILE A 200 5.76 -5.49 14.98
CA ILE A 200 6.40 -5.76 16.28
C ILE A 200 5.29 -5.98 17.31
N GLN A 201 4.95 -7.24 17.56
CA GLN A 201 4.11 -7.63 18.69
C GLN A 201 4.97 -8.18 19.83
N ARG A 202 4.52 -7.96 21.08
CA ARG A 202 5.13 -8.53 22.31
C ARG A 202 4.61 -9.93 22.65
N SER A 203 3.71 -10.50 21.84
CA SER A 203 2.99 -11.75 22.06
C SER A 203 3.62 -12.94 21.33
N TRP A 204 3.46 -14.13 21.89
CA TRP A 204 3.87 -15.41 21.30
C TRP A 204 2.91 -15.86 20.21
N GLY A 205 3.39 -16.04 18.98
CA GLY A 205 2.65 -16.56 17.83
C GLY A 205 3.28 -16.12 16.50
N PRO A 206 2.96 -16.76 15.35
CA PRO A 206 3.37 -16.24 14.06
C PRO A 206 2.68 -14.89 13.82
N SER A 207 3.47 -13.82 13.66
CA SER A 207 2.94 -12.50 13.35
C SER A 207 2.53 -12.42 11.88
N PRO A 208 1.40 -11.77 11.55
CA PRO A 208 1.09 -11.44 10.17
C PRO A 208 2.24 -10.64 9.57
N TYR A 209 2.51 -10.87 8.28
CA TYR A 209 3.59 -10.20 7.58
C TYR A 209 3.14 -9.72 6.20
N VAL A 210 3.84 -8.71 5.71
CA VAL A 210 3.68 -8.20 4.36
C VAL A 210 5.04 -8.35 3.68
N ASP A 211 5.05 -8.96 2.51
CA ASP A 211 6.24 -9.04 1.68
C ASP A 211 6.34 -7.78 0.82
N CYS A 212 7.40 -7.00 1.02
CA CYS A 212 7.77 -5.87 0.18
C CYS A 212 8.69 -6.38 -0.93
N PHE A 213 8.20 -6.38 -2.17
CA PHE A 213 9.00 -6.65 -3.35
C PHE A 213 9.49 -5.33 -3.93
N LEU A 214 10.79 -5.14 -4.03
CA LEU A 214 11.39 -4.08 -4.83
C LEU A 214 11.63 -4.63 -6.24
N VAL A 215 11.24 -3.87 -7.26
CA VAL A 215 11.24 -4.29 -8.67
C VAL A 215 12.05 -3.27 -9.47
N ILE A 216 13.19 -3.69 -10.01
CA ILE A 216 14.05 -2.82 -10.81
C ILE A 216 14.14 -3.33 -12.25
N GLY A 217 14.00 -2.43 -13.21
CA GLY A 217 14.15 -2.69 -14.63
C GLY A 217 15.49 -2.22 -15.19
N GLU A 218 15.61 -2.32 -16.51
CA GLU A 218 16.68 -1.68 -17.27
C GLU A 218 16.67 -0.15 -17.07
N PRO A 219 17.80 0.57 -17.29
CA PRO A 219 17.93 1.99 -16.99
C PRO A 219 16.81 2.91 -17.53
N ASP A 220 16.32 2.63 -18.74
CA ASP A 220 15.31 3.44 -19.43
C ASP A 220 13.90 2.82 -19.38
N ALA A 221 13.70 1.81 -18.52
CA ALA A 221 12.43 1.10 -18.45
C ALA A 221 11.34 1.98 -17.82
N VAL A 222 10.14 1.94 -18.41
CA VAL A 222 9.01 2.76 -17.96
C VAL A 222 8.29 2.13 -16.76
N ALA A 223 7.79 2.97 -15.85
CA ALA A 223 7.13 2.56 -14.61
C ALA A 223 6.08 1.45 -14.79
N ALA A 224 5.14 1.66 -15.73
CA ALA A 224 4.05 0.73 -15.99
C ALA A 224 4.54 -0.65 -16.46
N GLU A 225 5.60 -0.71 -17.26
CA GLU A 225 6.16 -1.97 -17.78
C GLU A 225 6.89 -2.76 -16.68
N VAL A 226 7.74 -2.08 -15.91
CA VAL A 226 8.49 -2.69 -14.81
C VAL A 226 7.55 -3.24 -13.74
N LEU A 227 6.56 -2.43 -13.31
CA LEU A 227 5.60 -2.87 -12.29
C LEU A 227 4.65 -3.94 -12.82
N SER A 228 4.24 -3.91 -14.09
CA SER A 228 3.38 -4.95 -14.67
C SER A 228 4.08 -6.30 -14.69
N ARG A 229 5.33 -6.33 -15.16
CA ARG A 229 6.17 -7.54 -15.14
C ARG A 229 6.46 -8.00 -13.71
N GLY A 230 6.75 -7.07 -12.80
CA GLY A 230 6.98 -7.37 -11.40
C GLY A 230 5.76 -8.00 -10.74
N HIS A 231 4.58 -7.42 -10.95
CA HIS A 231 3.32 -7.93 -10.43
C HIS A 231 2.99 -9.32 -11.00
N ALA A 232 3.16 -9.52 -12.31
CA ALA A 232 2.97 -10.84 -12.93
C ALA A 232 3.93 -11.90 -12.36
N LEU A 233 5.20 -11.54 -12.18
CA LEU A 233 6.22 -12.43 -11.62
C LEU A 233 5.89 -12.82 -10.17
N VAL A 234 5.51 -11.84 -9.35
CA VAL A 234 5.13 -12.05 -7.94
C VAL A 234 3.84 -12.86 -7.85
N ARG A 235 2.83 -12.62 -8.70
CA ARG A 235 1.60 -13.41 -8.71
C ARG A 235 1.85 -14.86 -9.13
N LYS A 236 2.72 -15.08 -10.12
CA LYS A 236 3.02 -16.42 -10.64
C LYS A 236 3.80 -17.29 -9.65
N TYR A 237 4.76 -16.70 -8.95
CA TYR A 237 5.70 -17.48 -8.15
C TYR A 237 5.69 -17.17 -6.65
N GLY A 238 5.15 -16.02 -6.24
CA GLY A 238 5.10 -15.58 -4.84
C GLY A 238 6.43 -15.77 -4.12
N THR A 239 6.42 -16.65 -3.13
CA THR A 239 7.56 -16.98 -2.26
C THR A 239 8.32 -18.24 -2.67
N LEU A 240 8.00 -18.85 -3.81
CA LEU A 240 8.71 -20.05 -4.28
C LEU A 240 10.19 -19.74 -4.48
N PRO A 241 11.11 -20.55 -3.95
CA PRO A 241 12.54 -20.31 -4.11
C PRO A 241 12.99 -20.58 -5.55
N THR A 242 13.98 -19.80 -5.99
CA THR A 242 14.79 -20.14 -7.17
C THR A 242 15.70 -21.33 -6.83
N THR A 243 16.10 -22.15 -7.80
CA THR A 243 17.05 -23.23 -7.56
C THR A 243 18.49 -22.70 -7.50
N TYR A 244 19.39 -23.42 -6.83
CA TYR A 244 20.79 -22.99 -6.76
C TYR A 244 21.46 -22.99 -8.15
N LYS A 245 21.06 -23.91 -9.04
CA LYS A 245 21.54 -23.94 -10.43
C LYS A 245 21.12 -22.67 -11.19
N GLU A 246 19.84 -22.29 -11.10
CA GLU A 246 19.35 -21.04 -11.70
C GLU A 246 20.07 -19.82 -11.09
N ALA A 247 20.34 -19.82 -9.79
CA ALA A 247 21.11 -18.75 -9.14
C ALA A 247 22.56 -18.61 -9.62
N LEU A 248 23.20 -19.71 -10.03
CA LEU A 248 24.55 -19.67 -10.62
C LEU A 248 24.57 -19.01 -12.01
N GLU A 249 23.46 -19.08 -12.74
CA GLU A 249 23.29 -18.56 -14.10
C GLU A 249 22.49 -17.25 -14.11
N MET A 250 22.03 -16.79 -12.94
CA MET A 250 21.15 -15.64 -12.80
C MET A 250 21.82 -14.34 -13.29
N SER A 251 21.07 -13.57 -14.05
CA SER A 251 21.43 -12.23 -14.52
C SER A 251 20.16 -11.39 -14.63
N GLY A 252 20.29 -10.10 -14.38
CA GLY A 252 19.17 -9.17 -14.45
C GLY A 252 19.59 -7.76 -14.02
N PRO A 253 18.72 -6.76 -14.21
CA PRO A 253 19.04 -5.39 -13.88
C PRO A 253 19.44 -5.23 -12.40
N GLY A 254 20.52 -4.49 -12.16
CA GLY A 254 21.02 -4.21 -10.80
C GLY A 254 21.63 -5.41 -10.09
N LEU A 255 21.62 -6.62 -10.65
CA LEU A 255 22.19 -7.82 -10.04
C LEU A 255 23.66 -8.01 -10.45
N THR A 256 24.55 -8.07 -9.45
CA THR A 256 25.93 -8.52 -9.60
C THR A 256 26.11 -9.89 -8.95
N ARG A 257 26.51 -10.88 -9.74
CA ARG A 257 26.78 -12.25 -9.29
C ARG A 257 28.28 -12.47 -9.12
N ARG A 258 28.71 -13.02 -7.98
CA ARG A 258 30.14 -13.34 -7.71
C ARG A 258 30.27 -14.72 -7.08
N VAL A 259 31.14 -15.56 -7.63
CA VAL A 259 31.50 -16.86 -7.03
C VAL A 259 32.90 -16.74 -6.45
N ARG A 260 33.08 -17.14 -5.19
CA ARG A 260 34.39 -17.21 -4.54
C ARG A 260 34.69 -18.65 -4.16
N GLU A 261 35.76 -19.18 -4.70
CA GLU A 261 36.35 -20.44 -4.24
C GLU A 261 37.12 -20.21 -2.93
N ASN A 262 37.21 -21.24 -2.09
CA ASN A 262 37.93 -21.19 -0.80
C ASN A 262 37.49 -20.05 0.13
N HIS A 263 36.21 -19.66 0.08
CA HIS A 263 35.65 -18.69 1.00
C HIS A 263 35.59 -19.27 2.42
N ARG A 264 35.91 -18.47 3.45
CA ARG A 264 35.96 -18.90 4.86
C ARG A 264 34.67 -19.58 5.32
N LYS A 265 33.53 -19.24 4.72
CA LYS A 265 32.22 -19.86 4.98
C LYS A 265 31.60 -20.29 3.66
N ALA A 266 31.48 -21.60 3.43
CA ALA A 266 30.73 -22.13 2.28
C ALA A 266 29.27 -21.66 2.33
N ASP A 267 28.65 -21.50 1.16
CA ASP A 267 27.24 -21.13 1.07
C ASP A 267 26.30 -22.32 1.34
N ASN A 268 26.76 -23.56 1.17
CA ASN A 268 25.94 -24.78 1.32
C ASN A 268 24.62 -24.67 0.54
N GLU A 269 24.69 -24.20 -0.71
CA GLU A 269 23.52 -23.97 -1.58
C GLU A 269 22.55 -22.87 -1.11
N GLU A 270 22.92 -22.09 -0.10
CA GLU A 270 22.23 -20.88 0.34
C GLU A 270 23.11 -19.64 0.10
N PRO A 271 22.98 -18.96 -1.04
CA PRO A 271 23.83 -17.84 -1.42
C PRO A 271 23.76 -16.69 -0.39
N PHE A 272 24.84 -15.91 -0.34
CA PHE A 272 24.86 -14.65 0.39
C PHE A 272 24.24 -13.57 -0.49
N ILE A 273 23.17 -12.94 0.01
CA ILE A 273 22.45 -11.89 -0.71
C ILE A 273 22.72 -10.56 -0.02
N THR A 274 23.11 -9.55 -0.78
CA THR A 274 23.21 -8.16 -0.31
C THR A 274 22.24 -7.30 -1.11
N ILE A 275 21.33 -6.63 -0.42
CA ILE A 275 20.39 -5.67 -1.00
C ILE A 275 20.93 -4.29 -0.65
N SER A 276 21.11 -3.43 -1.65
CA SER A 276 21.46 -2.03 -1.47
C SER A 276 20.43 -1.15 -2.16
N THR A 277 19.83 -0.22 -1.42
CA THR A 277 18.81 0.70 -1.91
C THR A 277 18.92 2.07 -1.21
N ARG A 278 18.15 3.06 -1.65
CA ARG A 278 17.93 4.32 -0.92
C ARG A 278 16.69 4.19 -0.03
N GLY A 279 16.68 4.87 1.11
CA GLY A 279 15.42 5.12 1.82
C GLY A 279 14.57 6.08 0.99
N PHE A 280 13.25 5.94 1.05
CA PHE A 280 12.36 6.77 0.24
C PHE A 280 11.04 7.05 0.94
N LYS A 281 10.40 8.16 0.55
CA LYS A 281 9.06 8.53 0.97
C LYS A 281 8.26 8.96 -0.26
N VAL A 282 7.23 8.19 -0.61
CA VAL A 282 6.31 8.51 -1.70
C VAL A 282 4.93 8.78 -1.12
N GLU A 283 4.37 9.93 -1.47
CA GLU A 283 3.00 10.33 -1.17
C GLU A 283 2.29 10.57 -2.50
N ALA A 284 1.07 10.08 -2.64
CA ALA A 284 0.29 10.34 -3.83
C ALA A 284 -1.20 10.48 -3.51
N GLU A 285 -1.82 11.43 -4.19
CA GLU A 285 -3.26 11.61 -4.23
C GLU A 285 -3.76 11.29 -5.63
N HIS A 286 -4.78 10.43 -5.72
CA HIS A 286 -5.38 9.98 -6.96
C HIS A 286 -6.83 10.45 -7.03
N ASP A 287 -7.15 11.23 -8.05
CA ASP A 287 -8.53 11.52 -8.44
C ASP A 287 -9.06 10.34 -9.26
N LEU A 288 -9.92 9.53 -8.63
CA LEU A 288 -10.48 8.32 -9.23
C LEU A 288 -11.49 8.64 -10.35
N LEU A 289 -12.09 9.84 -10.34
CA LEU A 289 -13.01 10.26 -11.41
C LEU A 289 -12.30 10.51 -12.74
N ARG A 290 -11.01 10.87 -12.69
CA ARG A 290 -10.19 11.17 -13.88
C ARG A 290 -9.51 9.96 -14.48
N ASN A 291 -9.73 8.77 -13.92
CA ASN A 291 -9.09 7.54 -14.38
C ASN A 291 -10.14 6.50 -14.77
N GLY A 292 -10.17 6.16 -16.07
CA GLY A 292 -11.13 5.20 -16.63
C GLY A 292 -11.01 3.77 -16.06
N VAL A 293 -9.92 3.44 -15.37
CA VAL A 293 -9.75 2.13 -14.71
C VAL A 293 -10.86 1.86 -13.68
N PHE A 294 -11.44 2.90 -13.09
CA PHE A 294 -12.41 2.76 -11.99
C PHE A 294 -13.88 2.70 -12.42
N GLY A 295 -14.18 2.84 -13.73
CA GLY A 295 -15.55 2.71 -14.24
C GLY A 295 -16.50 3.82 -13.76
N LEU A 296 -15.98 4.97 -13.33
CA LEU A 296 -16.77 6.05 -12.73
C LEU A 296 -17.32 7.06 -13.76
N GLU A 297 -17.12 6.85 -15.06
CA GLU A 297 -17.48 7.81 -16.11
C GLU A 297 -19.00 8.09 -16.13
N ARG A 298 -19.85 7.06 -16.24
CA ARG A 298 -21.31 7.24 -16.15
C ARG A 298 -21.74 7.68 -14.76
N ALA A 299 -21.17 7.07 -13.73
CA ALA A 299 -21.49 7.35 -12.32
C ALA A 299 -21.28 8.82 -11.92
N SER A 300 -20.37 9.53 -12.61
CA SER A 300 -20.06 10.94 -12.37
C SER A 300 -20.78 11.90 -13.34
N SER A 301 -21.44 11.37 -14.36
CA SER A 301 -22.14 12.18 -15.35
C SER A 301 -23.40 12.81 -14.75
N GLN A 302 -23.43 14.14 -14.74
CA GLN A 302 -24.63 14.92 -14.47
C GLN A 302 -25.49 14.91 -15.74
N ALA A 303 -26.04 13.75 -16.11
CA ALA A 303 -26.92 13.66 -17.26
C ALA A 303 -28.31 14.27 -16.92
N SER A 304 -28.92 14.88 -17.94
CA SER A 304 -30.06 15.80 -17.87
C SER A 304 -31.30 15.25 -17.14
N GLU A 305 -31.87 16.12 -16.28
CA GLU A 305 -33.21 16.14 -15.65
C GLU A 305 -33.73 14.91 -14.88
N ARG A 306 -33.19 13.69 -15.01
CA ARG A 306 -33.63 12.50 -14.24
C ARG A 306 -32.57 11.40 -14.02
N SER A 307 -31.28 11.74 -13.95
CA SER A 307 -30.25 10.71 -13.71
C SER A 307 -30.23 10.26 -12.25
N GLU A 308 -31.08 9.27 -11.95
CA GLU A 308 -31.08 8.49 -10.72
C GLU A 308 -30.06 7.34 -10.86
N HIS A 309 -28.76 7.64 -10.85
CA HIS A 309 -27.73 6.59 -11.02
C HIS A 309 -27.68 5.62 -9.84
N PHE A 310 -28.14 6.05 -8.66
CA PHE A 310 -28.04 5.33 -7.39
C PHE A 310 -29.39 5.19 -6.67
N PRO A 311 -30.40 4.53 -7.27
CA PRO A 311 -31.72 4.37 -6.67
C PRO A 311 -31.69 3.54 -5.38
N GLY A 312 -30.64 2.75 -5.14
CA GLY A 312 -30.45 2.05 -3.87
C GLY A 312 -30.07 2.97 -2.69
N ILE A 313 -29.52 4.17 -2.96
CA ILE A 313 -29.05 5.12 -1.94
C ILE A 313 -30.15 6.14 -1.60
N THR A 314 -30.82 6.69 -2.60
CA THR A 314 -31.84 7.74 -2.46
C THR A 314 -32.77 7.73 -3.68
N ASP A 315 -33.99 8.28 -3.52
CA ASP A 315 -34.92 8.54 -4.64
C ASP A 315 -34.63 9.88 -5.34
N SER A 316 -33.68 10.68 -4.82
CA SER A 316 -33.24 11.92 -5.46
C SER A 316 -32.15 11.65 -6.51
N PRO A 317 -32.03 12.48 -7.57
CA PRO A 317 -30.90 12.39 -8.49
C PRO A 317 -29.56 12.47 -7.75
N LEU A 318 -28.68 11.51 -7.99
CA LEU A 318 -27.39 11.37 -7.31
C LEU A 318 -26.32 10.91 -8.31
N TRP A 319 -25.14 11.51 -8.22
CA TRP A 319 -23.95 11.15 -9.00
C TRP A 319 -22.70 11.30 -8.12
N VAL A 320 -21.59 10.69 -8.51
CA VAL A 320 -20.31 10.78 -7.80
C VAL A 320 -19.69 12.15 -8.09
N ASN A 321 -19.56 13.00 -7.07
CA ASN A 321 -18.97 14.35 -7.22
C ASN A 321 -17.47 14.38 -6.90
N GLY A 322 -17.01 13.48 -6.04
CA GLY A 322 -15.60 13.34 -5.68
C GLY A 322 -15.28 11.89 -5.38
N ALA A 323 -14.17 11.41 -5.91
CA ALA A 323 -13.64 10.10 -5.56
C ALA A 323 -12.12 10.20 -5.52
N SER A 324 -11.54 9.94 -4.34
CA SER A 324 -10.11 10.14 -4.14
C SER A 324 -9.47 9.05 -3.29
N GLN A 325 -8.21 8.75 -3.60
CA GLN A 325 -7.34 7.99 -2.72
C GLN A 325 -6.12 8.82 -2.34
N SER A 326 -5.75 8.81 -1.06
CA SER A 326 -4.42 9.19 -0.61
C SER A 326 -3.69 8.00 -0.02
N ALA A 327 -2.44 7.85 -0.44
CA ALA A 327 -1.59 6.76 -0.04
C ALA A 327 -0.19 7.29 0.29
N LEU A 328 0.42 6.68 1.30
CA LEU A 328 1.77 6.99 1.77
C LEU A 328 2.58 5.70 1.88
N ALA A 329 3.76 5.71 1.28
CA ALA A 329 4.78 4.69 1.41
C ALA A 329 6.06 5.31 1.95
N ARG A 330 6.60 4.78 3.05
CA ARG A 330 7.90 5.24 3.61
C ARG A 330 8.78 4.05 3.91
N PHE A 331 9.92 3.95 3.24
CA PHE A 331 10.92 2.90 3.43
C PHE A 331 12.15 3.47 4.14
N HIS A 332 12.51 2.94 5.31
CA HIS A 332 13.64 3.40 6.11
C HIS A 332 14.38 2.23 6.77
N SER A 333 15.40 2.52 7.60
CA SER A 333 16.33 1.49 8.09
C SER A 333 15.68 0.45 9.00
N GLU A 334 14.68 0.82 9.79
CA GLU A 334 14.02 -0.09 10.74
C GLU A 334 12.78 -0.78 10.18
N GLY A 335 12.18 -0.21 9.14
CA GLY A 335 10.91 -0.68 8.64
C GLY A 335 10.38 0.09 7.46
N PHE A 336 9.11 -0.19 7.22
CA PHE A 336 8.17 0.59 6.46
C PHE A 336 7.14 1.13 7.48
N SER A 337 7.55 2.14 8.27
CA SER A 337 6.97 2.73 9.51
C SER A 337 7.13 1.92 10.85
N ALA A 338 7.21 2.57 12.03
CA ALA A 338 8.40 2.61 12.91
C ALA A 338 8.39 2.07 14.40
N ALA A 339 9.63 1.92 15.01
CA ALA A 339 10.12 2.10 16.42
C ALA A 339 10.60 0.96 17.38
N ALA A 340 11.92 0.66 17.39
CA ALA A 340 12.78 0.19 18.51
C ALA A 340 13.43 -1.22 18.46
N ILE A 341 14.67 -1.23 18.97
CA ILE A 341 15.80 -2.15 18.73
C ILE A 341 15.95 -3.21 19.83
N THR A 342 16.29 -4.45 19.43
CA THR A 342 16.96 -5.41 20.31
C THR A 342 18.19 -5.98 19.61
N THR A 343 19.38 -5.65 20.11
CA THR A 343 20.66 -6.21 19.66
C THR A 343 20.87 -7.61 20.26
N PHE A 344 21.12 -8.62 19.42
CA PHE A 344 21.66 -9.91 19.87
C PHE A 344 23.16 -9.98 19.56
N SER A 345 23.96 -10.16 20.62
CA SER A 345 25.35 -10.58 20.53
C SER A 345 25.43 -12.09 20.80
N GLY A 346 25.80 -12.87 19.79
CA GLY A 346 26.09 -14.30 19.94
C GLY A 346 27.57 -14.59 19.72
N LYS A 347 28.26 -15.09 20.75
CA LYS A 347 29.64 -15.60 20.68
C LYS A 347 29.67 -17.03 20.16
N GLY A 348 30.67 -17.32 19.32
CA GLY A 348 31.32 -18.63 19.21
C GLY A 348 30.83 -19.55 18.09
N ALA A 349 31.71 -19.83 17.11
CA ALA A 349 31.69 -21.08 16.36
C ALA A 349 33.08 -21.38 15.75
N ALA A 350 33.39 -22.68 15.66
CA ALA A 350 34.65 -23.27 15.20
C ALA A 350 35.16 -22.73 13.86
N ARG A 351 36.47 -22.90 13.60
CA ARG A 351 37.11 -22.57 12.31
C ARG A 351 36.35 -23.29 11.17
N PRO A 352 35.63 -22.57 10.30
CA PRO A 352 34.94 -23.20 9.19
C PRO A 352 35.97 -23.62 8.13
N ARG A 353 35.72 -24.75 7.46
CA ARG A 353 36.54 -25.19 6.34
C ARG A 353 36.26 -24.27 5.14
N PRO A 354 37.29 -23.80 4.42
CA PRO A 354 37.10 -23.02 3.21
C PRO A 354 36.25 -23.80 2.20
N GLY A 355 35.33 -23.13 1.51
CA GLY A 355 34.49 -23.74 0.49
C GLY A 355 33.92 -22.70 -0.47
N ARG A 356 33.18 -23.13 -1.49
CA ARG A 356 32.59 -22.24 -2.48
C ARG A 356 31.49 -21.38 -1.86
N ALA A 357 31.43 -20.10 -2.25
CA ALA A 357 30.38 -19.18 -1.86
C ALA A 357 29.89 -18.34 -3.05
N LEU A 358 28.60 -18.42 -3.33
CA LEU A 358 27.88 -17.55 -4.25
C LEU A 358 27.39 -16.28 -3.50
N PHE A 359 27.70 -15.12 -4.07
CA PHE A 359 27.24 -13.82 -3.65
C PHE A 359 26.35 -13.22 -4.74
N LEU A 360 25.18 -12.73 -4.35
CA LEU A 360 24.24 -12.00 -5.20
C LEU A 360 24.06 -10.61 -4.58
N ASP A 361 24.63 -9.60 -5.22
CA ASP A 361 24.52 -8.22 -4.76
C ASP A 361 23.53 -7.48 -5.67
N ILE A 362 22.44 -6.97 -5.10
CA ILE A 362 21.42 -6.22 -5.83
C ILE A 362 21.57 -4.75 -5.49
N ASN A 363 21.80 -3.94 -6.52
CA ASN A 363 21.87 -2.50 -6.43
C ASN A 363 20.61 -1.87 -7.02
N ILE A 364 19.82 -1.23 -6.17
CA ILE A 364 18.65 -0.43 -6.55
C ILE A 364 19.07 1.03 -6.46
N ASP A 365 19.43 1.62 -7.58
CA ASP A 365 20.19 2.87 -7.68
C ASP A 365 19.62 3.88 -8.69
N ARG A 366 18.43 3.60 -9.20
CA ARG A 366 17.69 4.35 -10.22
C ARG A 366 16.19 4.14 -9.98
N PRO A 367 15.28 4.80 -10.71
CA PRO A 367 13.84 4.61 -10.54
C PRO A 367 13.42 3.13 -10.53
N PHE A 368 12.54 2.79 -9.59
CA PHE A 368 12.14 1.40 -9.34
C PHE A 368 10.70 1.32 -8.81
N GLY A 369 10.10 0.13 -8.96
CA GLY A 369 8.78 -0.17 -8.45
C GLY A 369 8.85 -0.88 -7.10
N PHE A 370 7.78 -0.78 -6.31
CA PHE A 370 7.56 -1.65 -5.17
C PHE A 370 6.16 -2.23 -5.16
N LEU A 371 6.02 -3.43 -4.59
CA LEU A 371 4.76 -4.12 -4.35
C LEU A 371 4.75 -4.63 -2.92
N CYS A 372 3.73 -4.29 -2.15
CA CYS A 372 3.52 -4.81 -0.80
C CYS A 372 2.37 -5.81 -0.84
N ILE A 373 2.69 -7.07 -0.60
CA ILE A 373 1.74 -8.19 -0.70
C ILE A 373 1.47 -8.74 0.69
N GLU A 374 0.21 -8.79 1.10
CA GLU A 374 -0.15 -9.44 2.37
C GLU A 374 0.04 -10.95 2.25
N SER A 375 0.70 -11.52 3.25
CA SER A 375 1.22 -12.88 3.20
C SER A 375 0.19 -14.00 3.09
N GLU A 376 -0.98 -13.87 3.71
CA GLU A 376 -1.98 -14.93 3.77
C GLU A 376 -2.91 -14.87 2.55
N SER A 377 -3.47 -13.70 2.30
CA SER A 377 -4.42 -13.42 1.21
C SER A 377 -3.76 -13.30 -0.17
N LYS A 378 -2.45 -12.98 -0.20
CA LYS A 378 -1.72 -12.60 -1.42
C LYS A 378 -2.29 -11.36 -2.11
N VAL A 379 -3.06 -10.53 -1.39
CA VAL A 379 -3.59 -9.28 -1.94
C VAL A 379 -2.48 -8.23 -2.05
N VAL A 380 -2.49 -7.46 -3.13
CA VAL A 380 -1.68 -6.26 -3.28
C VAL A 380 -2.22 -5.19 -2.33
N ALA A 381 -1.54 -5.01 -1.19
CA ALA A 381 -1.88 -3.95 -0.25
C ALA A 381 -1.46 -2.58 -0.80
N PHE A 382 -0.25 -2.49 -1.36
CA PHE A 382 0.27 -1.29 -2.01
C PHE A 382 1.09 -1.63 -3.24
N ALA A 383 1.10 -0.70 -4.19
CA ALA A 383 2.02 -0.67 -5.30
C ALA A 383 2.47 0.78 -5.54
N GLY A 384 3.68 0.96 -6.06
CA GLY A 384 4.16 2.30 -6.35
C GLY A 384 5.44 2.34 -7.16
N TRP A 385 5.73 3.52 -7.66
CA TRP A 385 6.94 3.87 -8.40
C TRP A 385 7.69 4.94 -7.63
N VAL A 386 9.00 4.78 -7.52
CA VAL A 386 9.91 5.68 -6.81
C VAL A 386 10.87 6.27 -7.84
N THR A 387 11.05 7.59 -7.81
CA THR A 387 12.12 8.26 -8.56
C THR A 387 13.18 8.79 -7.61
N GLU A 388 14.25 9.36 -8.14
CA GLU A 388 15.37 9.82 -7.32
C GLU A 388 14.98 11.01 -6.42
N GLU A 389 13.96 11.77 -6.80
CA GLU A 389 13.45 12.92 -6.04
C GLU A 389 12.82 12.52 -4.69
N GLU A 390 12.35 11.27 -4.56
CA GLU A 390 11.73 10.76 -3.33
C GLU A 390 12.73 10.09 -2.39
N PHE A 391 14.02 10.07 -2.75
CA PHE A 391 15.05 9.54 -1.89
C PHE A 391 15.24 10.42 -0.66
N MET A 392 15.35 9.77 0.49
CA MET A 392 15.55 10.42 1.77
C MET A 392 17.05 10.60 2.00
N ASP A 393 17.51 11.85 2.06
CA ASP A 393 18.92 12.17 2.27
C ASP A 393 19.25 12.53 3.73
N ASN A 394 18.23 12.81 4.54
CA ASN A 394 18.39 13.17 5.95
C ASN A 394 18.56 11.92 6.83
N GLU A 395 19.66 11.83 7.59
CA GLU A 395 19.91 10.74 8.54
C GLU A 395 18.78 10.56 9.57
N ASP A 396 18.17 11.65 10.05
CA ASP A 396 17.08 11.57 11.03
C ASP A 396 15.82 10.91 10.46
N ASP A 397 15.58 11.12 9.17
CA ASP A 397 14.46 10.53 8.46
C ASP A 397 14.72 9.05 8.13
N LEU A 398 15.98 8.69 7.93
CA LEU A 398 16.44 7.31 7.69
C LEU A 398 16.52 6.47 8.97
N LYS A 399 16.98 7.05 10.09
CA LYS A 399 17.18 6.41 11.41
C LYS A 399 16.01 6.61 12.37
N LEU A 400 15.06 7.47 12.02
CA LEU A 400 13.87 7.82 12.80
C LEU A 400 14.18 8.32 14.23
N ASN A 401 14.82 9.48 14.33
CA ASN A 401 15.06 10.16 15.62
C ASN A 401 14.07 11.29 15.94
N LYS A 402 12.93 11.39 15.23
CA LYS A 402 11.88 12.36 15.58
C LYS A 402 10.76 11.69 16.36
N ARG A 403 10.73 11.96 17.67
CA ARG A 403 9.47 12.13 18.40
C ARG A 403 8.59 13.03 17.53
N LEU A 404 7.41 12.56 17.15
CA LEU A 404 6.33 13.43 16.71
C LEU A 404 6.15 14.46 17.83
N LYS A 405 6.68 15.67 17.65
CA LYS A 405 6.47 16.78 18.59
C LYS A 405 5.00 17.18 18.44
N THR A 406 4.17 16.65 19.33
CA THR A 406 2.90 17.26 19.71
C THR A 406 3.19 18.21 20.86
N GLU A 407 3.27 19.50 20.57
CA GLU A 407 2.95 20.55 21.52
C GLU A 407 2.55 21.77 20.69
N PRO A 408 1.32 22.30 20.83
CA PRO A 408 1.02 23.63 20.33
C PRO A 408 1.74 24.65 21.22
N ASP A 409 2.36 25.66 20.60
CA ASP A 409 2.77 26.87 21.27
C ASP A 409 1.56 27.46 22.01
N SER A 410 1.57 27.39 23.34
CA SER A 410 0.76 28.28 24.16
C SER A 410 1.54 29.59 24.28
N GLU A 411 1.24 30.52 23.37
CA GLU A 411 1.22 31.94 23.73
C GLU A 411 0.14 32.17 24.80
N GLU A 412 0.30 33.27 25.55
CA GLU A 412 -0.55 33.77 26.66
C GLU A 412 -0.11 33.25 28.06
N ASP A 413 0.31 34.06 29.05
CA ASP A 413 0.02 35.47 29.33
C ASP A 413 1.14 36.18 30.12
N GLU A 414 1.43 37.42 29.72
CA GLU A 414 1.99 38.44 30.60
C GLU A 414 0.93 38.78 31.67
N GLU A 415 1.17 38.43 32.92
CA GLU A 415 0.45 39.02 34.05
C GLU A 415 1.42 39.90 34.86
N THR A 416 1.33 41.20 34.58
CA THR A 416 1.81 42.30 35.41
C THR A 416 1.10 42.37 36.76
N THR A 417 1.76 43.05 37.70
CA THR A 417 1.34 43.55 39.03
C THR A 417 1.50 42.57 40.19
N ASP A 418 1.97 42.95 41.39
CA ASP A 418 2.70 44.09 41.96
C ASP A 418 2.95 43.68 43.44
N ASP A 419 4.01 44.24 44.05
CA ASP A 419 4.17 44.61 45.47
C ASP A 419 3.61 43.72 46.62
N GLU A 420 4.52 43.12 47.41
CA GLU A 420 4.88 43.50 48.82
C GLU A 420 5.73 42.42 49.52
#